data_AF-A0A2K2G0P9-F1
#
_entry.id   AF-A0A2K2G0P9-F1
#
_cell.length_a   1.000
_cell.length_b   1.000
_cell.length_c   1.000
_cell.angle_alpha   90.00
_cell.angle_beta   90.00
_cell.angle_gamma   90.00
#
_symmetry.space_group_name_H-M   'P 1'
#
loop_
_entity.id
_entity.type
_entity.pdbx_description
1 polymer ?
#
loop_
_entity_poly.entity_id
_entity_poly.type
_entity_poly.pdbx_seq_one_letter_code
_entity_poly.pdbx_strand_id
1 'polypeptide(L)'
;MSAPAGSGKTYAAIDYAAQLAQNNQKVLIAQPSIPLINQTETDFKARYANVPVSSIVSNSGTYNSRSVVARILNHMEQTDPAIGEVLLISQQALGRLPDAYRQFWHVIVDELPQAFTAHDMSMAKSHGFITAHLRIDEPLSATLPDIMVVEAADIGPLRELSENKSGDKAFGLFKELTDDVLNEDKLVCVSAQEYAELVSNLGKRKEITFYAFQKSEFVSGFASVTMMGANFEDTEIAHIWSRLDNVQWKPHPVIGTKLRYQQHTSGHRLTIKYLIQGNWSQSFANSTFESGTILDAVCSAMEGELGDEFLFQSNKKHEDSIFEDGIKLPQIVHGLNRPKFVRQNAVALVKAINHSSGVAAFLKAIGFTAEELKVTMQYQGEYQAMMRSSLRNPNATAPVTVCVVSEGSAKWLQDKFPGSTVERIASDIPEPKQAGAPKKRVTLSGAERTWDSKERAKAKIAAAKGEAYKIRPWPGKK
;
A
#
# COMPACT_ATOMS: atom_id res chain seq x y z
N MET A 1 -0.84 -16.47 -7.82
CA MET A 1 -0.50 -16.30 -9.25
C MET A 1 0.28 -15.01 -9.43
N SER A 2 1.52 -15.12 -9.88
CA SER A 2 2.43 -13.99 -10.09
C SER A 2 2.76 -13.82 -11.56
N ALA A 3 2.64 -12.61 -12.07
CA ALA A 3 3.13 -12.31 -13.41
C ALA A 3 3.47 -10.83 -13.58
N PRO A 4 4.32 -10.50 -14.55
CA PRO A 4 4.55 -9.12 -14.95
C PRO A 4 3.24 -8.34 -15.17
N ALA A 5 3.22 -7.05 -14.80
CA ALA A 5 2.20 -6.12 -15.24
C ALA A 5 2.12 -6.12 -16.76
N GLY A 6 0.91 -6.04 -17.31
CA GLY A 6 0.71 -6.12 -18.76
C GLY A 6 0.81 -7.54 -19.34
N SER A 7 1.12 -8.60 -18.60
CA SER A 7 1.16 -9.97 -19.17
C SER A 7 -0.20 -10.54 -19.58
N GLY A 8 -1.31 -9.86 -19.25
CA GLY A 8 -2.67 -10.32 -19.60
C GLY A 8 -3.35 -11.16 -18.52
N LYS A 9 -2.89 -11.08 -17.26
CA LYS A 9 -3.46 -11.78 -16.10
C LYS A 9 -5.00 -11.80 -16.06
N THR A 10 -5.64 -10.63 -16.05
CA THR A 10 -7.11 -10.52 -15.98
C THR A 10 -7.80 -11.22 -17.16
N TYR A 11 -7.23 -11.14 -18.37
CA TYR A 11 -7.77 -11.88 -19.53
C TYR A 11 -7.64 -13.40 -19.37
N ALA A 12 -6.50 -13.89 -18.89
CA ALA A 12 -6.31 -15.30 -18.60
C ALA A 12 -7.24 -15.79 -17.47
N ALA A 13 -7.55 -14.94 -16.49
CA ALA A 13 -8.52 -15.23 -15.43
C ALA A 13 -9.96 -15.29 -15.96
N ILE A 14 -10.34 -14.38 -16.86
CA ILE A 14 -11.64 -14.42 -17.57
C ILE A 14 -11.78 -15.75 -18.32
N ASP A 15 -10.76 -16.14 -19.09
CA ASP A 15 -10.79 -17.39 -19.85
C ASP A 15 -10.87 -18.63 -18.95
N TYR A 16 -10.18 -18.62 -17.82
CA TYR A 16 -10.24 -19.70 -16.83
C TYR A 16 -11.60 -19.77 -16.16
N ALA A 17 -12.14 -18.64 -15.68
CA ALA A 17 -13.45 -18.58 -15.06
C ALA A 17 -14.57 -19.01 -16.01
N ALA A 18 -14.47 -18.65 -17.30
CA ALA A 18 -15.42 -19.07 -18.33
C ALA A 18 -15.40 -20.59 -18.51
N GLN A 19 -14.21 -21.21 -18.52
CA GLN A 19 -14.06 -22.66 -18.61
C GLN A 19 -14.68 -23.38 -17.40
N LEU A 20 -14.49 -22.86 -16.18
CA LEU A 20 -15.14 -23.41 -14.99
C LEU A 20 -16.67 -23.29 -15.08
N ALA A 21 -17.18 -22.13 -15.46
CA ALA A 21 -18.61 -21.89 -15.60
C ALA A 21 -19.26 -22.78 -16.67
N GLN A 22 -18.60 -22.99 -17.81
CA GLN A 22 -19.06 -23.93 -18.84
C GLN A 22 -19.11 -25.39 -18.36
N ASN A 23 -18.33 -25.72 -17.33
CA ASN A 23 -18.32 -27.02 -16.66
C ASN A 23 -19.23 -27.04 -15.42
N ASN A 24 -20.23 -26.16 -15.37
CA ASN A 24 -21.21 -26.04 -14.28
C ASN A 24 -20.64 -25.65 -12.91
N GLN A 25 -19.45 -25.04 -12.86
CA GLN A 25 -18.87 -24.54 -11.63
C GLN A 25 -19.14 -23.04 -11.45
N LYS A 26 -19.16 -22.58 -10.19
CA LYS A 26 -19.44 -21.18 -9.87
C LYS A 26 -18.15 -20.45 -9.51
N VAL A 27 -17.97 -19.25 -10.05
CA VAL A 27 -16.74 -18.47 -9.88
C VAL A 27 -17.07 -17.07 -9.38
N LEU A 28 -16.45 -16.70 -8.28
CA LEU A 28 -16.50 -15.36 -7.69
C LEU A 28 -15.20 -14.63 -8.06
N ILE A 29 -15.29 -13.48 -8.71
CA ILE A 29 -14.13 -12.65 -9.03
C ILE A 29 -14.24 -11.34 -8.23
N ALA A 30 -13.27 -11.11 -7.34
CA ALA A 30 -13.21 -9.93 -6.48
C ALA A 30 -12.14 -8.96 -6.96
N GLN A 31 -12.53 -7.72 -7.23
CA GLN A 31 -11.67 -6.66 -7.77
C GLN A 31 -11.70 -5.38 -6.91
N PRO A 32 -10.67 -4.51 -6.99
CA PRO A 32 -10.51 -3.40 -6.05
C PRO A 32 -11.48 -2.23 -6.32
N SER A 33 -12.07 -2.15 -7.52
CA SER A 33 -12.89 -0.99 -7.88
C SER A 33 -14.01 -1.32 -8.88
N ILE A 34 -15.09 -0.55 -8.79
CA ILE A 34 -16.26 -0.66 -9.68
C ILE A 34 -15.90 -0.46 -11.17
N PRO A 35 -15.04 0.51 -11.57
CA PRO A 35 -14.65 0.64 -12.97
C PRO A 35 -13.97 -0.63 -13.53
N LEU A 36 -13.12 -1.30 -12.74
CA LEU A 36 -12.48 -2.57 -13.16
C LEU A 36 -13.51 -3.69 -13.28
N ILE A 37 -14.46 -3.77 -12.35
CA ILE A 37 -15.55 -4.76 -12.37
C ILE A 37 -16.38 -4.60 -13.65
N ASN A 38 -16.81 -3.37 -13.96
CA ASN A 38 -17.61 -3.09 -15.15
C ASN A 38 -16.85 -3.40 -16.45
N GLN A 39 -15.55 -3.08 -16.51
CA GLN A 39 -14.71 -3.45 -17.65
C GLN A 39 -14.60 -4.97 -17.80
N THR A 40 -14.36 -5.67 -16.69
CA THR A 40 -14.23 -7.13 -16.67
C THR A 40 -15.53 -7.80 -17.10
N GLU A 41 -16.68 -7.33 -16.63
CA GLU A 41 -18.00 -7.79 -17.05
C GLU A 41 -18.22 -7.61 -18.56
N THR A 42 -17.86 -6.43 -19.08
CA THR A 42 -17.96 -6.12 -20.52
C THR A 42 -17.07 -7.05 -21.35
N ASP A 43 -15.81 -7.24 -20.93
CA ASP A 43 -14.86 -8.13 -21.60
C ASP A 43 -15.34 -9.60 -21.55
N PHE A 44 -15.94 -10.02 -20.43
CA PHE A 44 -16.50 -11.36 -20.26
C PHE A 44 -17.65 -11.62 -21.23
N LYS A 45 -18.64 -10.71 -21.25
CA LYS A 45 -19.83 -10.81 -22.10
C LYS A 45 -19.48 -10.77 -23.59
N ALA A 46 -18.48 -9.96 -23.96
CA ALA A 46 -18.01 -9.87 -25.34
C ALA A 46 -17.32 -11.17 -25.83
N ARG A 47 -16.65 -11.91 -24.93
CA ARG A 47 -15.88 -13.11 -25.28
C ARG A 47 -16.67 -14.41 -25.11
N TYR A 48 -17.57 -14.46 -24.13
CA TYR A 48 -18.27 -15.67 -23.70
C TYR A 48 -19.78 -15.40 -23.55
N ALA A 49 -20.45 -15.15 -24.67
CA ALA A 49 -21.88 -14.79 -24.68
C ALA A 49 -22.82 -15.83 -24.02
N ASN A 50 -22.40 -17.10 -23.94
CA ASN A 50 -23.18 -18.20 -23.37
C ASN A 50 -22.88 -18.47 -21.89
N VAL A 51 -21.96 -17.73 -21.27
CA VAL A 51 -21.66 -17.87 -19.83
C VAL A 51 -22.48 -16.84 -19.06
N PRO A 52 -23.29 -17.25 -18.06
CA PRO A 52 -23.95 -16.31 -17.17
C PRO A 52 -22.92 -15.50 -16.37
N VAL A 53 -22.99 -14.18 -16.49
CA VAL A 53 -22.12 -13.24 -15.77
C VAL A 53 -22.95 -12.14 -15.17
N SER A 54 -22.78 -11.90 -13.87
CA SER A 54 -23.43 -10.82 -13.15
C SER A 54 -22.42 -10.02 -12.32
N SER A 55 -22.73 -8.75 -12.04
CA SER A 55 -21.95 -7.91 -11.12
C SER A 55 -22.85 -7.35 -10.02
N ILE A 56 -22.38 -7.41 -8.78
CA ILE A 56 -23.07 -6.85 -7.61
C ILE A 56 -22.13 -5.88 -6.89
N VAL A 57 -22.38 -4.59 -7.14
CA VAL A 57 -21.62 -3.46 -6.61
C VAL A 57 -22.57 -2.38 -6.06
N SER A 58 -22.05 -1.41 -5.30
CA SER A 58 -22.87 -0.40 -4.60
C SER A 58 -23.79 0.43 -5.51
N ASN A 59 -23.45 0.59 -6.78
CA ASN A 59 -24.25 1.32 -7.78
C ASN A 59 -25.07 0.41 -8.72
N SER A 60 -25.06 -0.90 -8.52
CA SER A 60 -25.87 -1.82 -9.33
C SER A 60 -27.31 -1.88 -8.78
N GLY A 61 -28.33 -1.63 -9.62
CA GLY A 61 -29.75 -1.72 -9.24
C GLY A 61 -30.41 -0.41 -8.79
N THR A 62 -31.72 -0.31 -9.01
CA THR A 62 -32.60 0.78 -8.55
C THR A 62 -32.73 0.73 -7.03
N TYR A 63 -32.12 1.67 -6.30
CA TYR A 63 -32.35 2.06 -4.89
C TYR A 63 -33.00 1.02 -3.96
N ASN A 64 -32.58 -0.25 -4.01
CA ASN A 64 -33.12 -1.28 -3.15
C ASN A 64 -32.47 -1.15 -1.78
N SER A 65 -33.28 -1.05 -0.73
CA SER A 65 -32.92 -0.86 0.68
C SER A 65 -32.04 -1.95 1.31
N ARG A 66 -31.50 -2.89 0.53
CA ARG A 66 -30.66 -4.00 0.99
C ARG A 66 -29.18 -3.72 0.75
N SER A 67 -28.35 -4.07 1.72
CA SER A 67 -26.89 -3.93 1.61
C SER A 67 -26.32 -4.76 0.45
N VAL A 68 -25.16 -4.36 -0.08
CA VAL A 68 -24.44 -5.10 -1.14
C VAL A 68 -24.20 -6.56 -0.74
N VAL A 69 -23.78 -6.79 0.51
CA VAL A 69 -23.55 -8.13 1.07
C VAL A 69 -24.84 -8.97 1.05
N ALA A 70 -25.98 -8.42 1.48
CA ALA A 70 -27.25 -9.14 1.47
C ALA A 70 -27.70 -9.51 0.05
N ARG A 71 -27.39 -8.67 -0.95
CA ARG A 71 -27.68 -8.96 -2.34
C ARG A 71 -26.79 -10.07 -2.91
N ILE A 72 -25.51 -10.10 -2.53
CA ILE A 72 -24.58 -11.17 -2.91
C ILE A 72 -25.06 -12.49 -2.29
N LEU A 73 -25.38 -12.51 -1.00
CA LEU A 73 -25.86 -13.73 -0.33
C LEU A 73 -27.15 -14.26 -0.93
N ASN A 74 -28.13 -13.38 -1.18
CA ASN A 74 -29.37 -13.77 -1.84
C ASN A 74 -29.11 -14.33 -3.25
N HIS A 75 -28.17 -13.74 -3.99
CA HIS A 75 -27.78 -14.29 -5.28
C HIS A 75 -27.17 -15.68 -5.10
N MET A 76 -26.15 -15.85 -4.25
CA MET A 76 -25.47 -17.13 -3.99
C MET A 76 -26.44 -18.24 -3.55
N GLU A 77 -27.42 -17.91 -2.70
CA GLU A 77 -28.46 -18.83 -2.24
C GLU A 77 -29.42 -19.26 -3.36
N GLN A 78 -29.80 -18.34 -4.25
CA GLN A 78 -30.77 -18.58 -5.32
C GLN A 78 -30.17 -19.19 -6.58
N THR A 79 -28.84 -19.36 -6.64
CA THR A 79 -28.17 -19.92 -7.81
C THR A 79 -28.55 -21.38 -8.03
N ASP A 80 -28.81 -21.76 -9.29
CA ASP A 80 -29.09 -23.14 -9.67
C ASP A 80 -27.80 -23.97 -9.52
N PRO A 81 -27.74 -25.00 -8.65
CA PRO A 81 -26.54 -25.83 -8.48
C PRO A 81 -26.04 -26.47 -9.77
N ALA A 82 -26.93 -26.74 -10.75
CA ALA A 82 -26.59 -27.38 -12.01
C ALA A 82 -26.03 -26.44 -13.08
N ILE A 83 -26.11 -25.11 -12.87
CA ILE A 83 -25.65 -24.10 -13.83
C ILE A 83 -24.40 -23.42 -13.29
N GLY A 84 -23.35 -23.33 -14.10
CA GLY A 84 -22.16 -22.58 -13.77
C GLY A 84 -22.32 -21.11 -14.12
N GLU A 85 -21.74 -20.24 -13.31
CA GLU A 85 -21.83 -18.80 -13.51
C GLU A 85 -20.63 -18.05 -12.93
N VAL A 86 -20.52 -16.78 -13.31
CA VAL A 86 -19.51 -15.87 -12.80
C VAL A 86 -20.17 -14.68 -12.11
N LEU A 87 -19.79 -14.45 -10.86
CA LEU A 87 -20.20 -13.29 -10.08
C LEU A 87 -19.01 -12.35 -9.86
N LEU A 88 -19.17 -11.09 -10.23
CA LEU A 88 -18.18 -10.03 -10.02
C LEU A 88 -18.56 -9.16 -8.81
N ILE A 89 -17.64 -9.00 -7.86
CA ILE A 89 -17.84 -8.19 -6.65
C ILE A 89 -16.62 -7.33 -6.33
N SER A 90 -16.77 -6.38 -5.40
CA SER A 90 -15.62 -5.69 -4.84
C SER A 90 -14.91 -6.53 -3.79
N GLN A 91 -13.60 -6.34 -3.63
CA GLN A 91 -12.82 -6.94 -2.53
C GLN A 91 -13.35 -6.54 -1.15
N GLN A 92 -13.85 -5.31 -1.01
CA GLN A 92 -14.49 -4.85 0.22
C GLN A 92 -15.76 -5.67 0.54
N ALA A 93 -16.52 -6.07 -0.48
CA ALA A 93 -17.67 -6.94 -0.28
C ALA A 93 -17.23 -8.35 0.10
N LEU A 94 -16.17 -8.88 -0.55
CA LEU A 94 -15.60 -10.19 -0.23
C LEU A 94 -15.23 -10.32 1.25
N GLY A 95 -14.49 -9.34 1.79
CA GLY A 95 -14.10 -9.32 3.21
C GLY A 95 -15.26 -9.08 4.21
N ARG A 96 -16.51 -9.07 3.75
CA ARG A 96 -17.72 -9.00 4.58
C ARG A 96 -18.69 -10.15 4.31
N LEU A 97 -18.37 -11.03 3.37
CA LEU A 97 -19.21 -12.19 3.11
C LEU A 97 -19.03 -13.18 4.26
N PRO A 98 -20.11 -13.69 4.87
CA PRO A 98 -19.99 -14.83 5.77
C PRO A 98 -19.55 -16.09 5.01
N ASP A 99 -19.25 -17.16 5.75
CA ASP A 99 -18.82 -18.44 5.17
C ASP A 99 -19.91 -19.18 4.40
N ALA A 100 -21.17 -18.80 4.59
CA ALA A 100 -22.30 -19.39 3.91
C ALA A 100 -22.10 -19.42 2.39
N TYR A 101 -22.29 -20.61 1.82
CA TYR A 101 -22.18 -20.92 0.39
C TYR A 101 -20.77 -20.84 -0.22
N ARG A 102 -19.73 -20.37 0.50
CA ARG A 102 -18.36 -20.25 -0.04
C ARG A 102 -17.87 -21.57 -0.66
N GLN A 103 -18.22 -22.71 -0.05
CA GLN A 103 -17.80 -24.04 -0.50
C GLN A 103 -18.27 -24.43 -1.90
N PHE A 104 -19.27 -23.73 -2.45
CA PHE A 104 -19.79 -23.96 -3.80
C PHE A 104 -19.15 -23.06 -4.85
N TRP A 105 -18.28 -22.13 -4.44
CA TRP A 105 -17.67 -21.11 -5.30
C TRP A 105 -16.16 -21.22 -5.31
N HIS A 106 -15.57 -21.07 -6.48
CA HIS A 106 -14.14 -20.78 -6.64
C HIS A 106 -13.95 -19.26 -6.54
N VAL A 107 -13.00 -18.77 -5.75
CA VAL A 107 -12.72 -17.33 -5.66
C VAL A 107 -11.42 -16.96 -6.35
N ILE A 108 -11.47 -15.90 -7.16
CA ILE A 108 -10.32 -15.24 -7.77
C ILE A 108 -10.26 -13.81 -7.22
N VAL A 109 -9.20 -13.47 -6.50
CA VAL A 109 -8.93 -12.11 -6.04
C VAL A 109 -7.95 -11.47 -7.01
N ASP A 110 -8.46 -10.57 -7.84
CA ASP A 110 -7.68 -9.84 -8.85
C ASP A 110 -7.27 -8.46 -8.32
N GLU A 111 -5.98 -8.13 -8.46
CA GLU A 111 -5.25 -7.12 -7.69
C GLU A 111 -5.23 -7.45 -6.18
N LEU A 112 -4.10 -7.32 -5.50
CA LEU A 112 -4.02 -7.77 -4.11
C LEU A 112 -4.67 -6.77 -3.16
N PRO A 113 -5.44 -7.22 -2.15
CA PRO A 113 -5.98 -6.34 -1.14
C PRO A 113 -4.87 -5.84 -0.22
N GLN A 114 -5.15 -4.76 0.51
CA GLN A 114 -4.25 -4.25 1.52
C GLN A 114 -4.09 -5.27 2.66
N ALA A 115 -2.86 -5.72 2.88
CA ALA A 115 -2.57 -6.75 3.88
C ALA A 115 -2.36 -6.17 5.28
N PHE A 116 -1.89 -4.92 5.37
CA PHE A 116 -1.43 -4.32 6.62
C PHE A 116 -1.86 -2.85 6.76
N THR A 117 -2.25 -2.48 7.97
CA THR A 117 -2.62 -1.13 8.37
C THR A 117 -1.96 -0.81 9.72
N ALA A 118 -1.43 0.40 9.84
CA ALA A 118 -0.93 0.92 11.11
C ALA A 118 -1.83 2.09 11.56
N HIS A 119 -2.40 1.96 12.75
CA HIS A 119 -3.24 2.96 13.38
C HIS A 119 -2.41 3.77 14.36
N ASP A 120 -1.78 4.85 13.87
CA ASP A 120 -0.99 5.77 14.69
C ASP A 120 -1.93 6.75 15.41
N MET A 121 -2.00 6.68 16.73
CA MET A 121 -2.99 7.41 17.52
C MET A 121 -2.35 8.27 18.62
N SER A 122 -2.71 9.55 18.67
CA SER A 122 -2.32 10.45 19.76
C SER A 122 -3.44 10.57 20.81
N MET A 123 -3.38 9.80 21.91
CA MET A 123 -4.48 9.61 22.87
C MET A 123 -4.11 9.86 24.35
N ALA A 124 -3.32 10.90 24.64
CA ALA A 124 -2.85 11.17 26.01
C ALA A 124 -3.94 11.27 27.09
N LYS A 125 -5.15 11.72 26.75
CA LYS A 125 -6.27 11.91 27.69
C LYS A 125 -7.52 11.11 27.33
N SER A 126 -7.62 10.70 26.07
CA SER A 126 -8.80 10.06 25.49
C SER A 126 -8.63 8.55 25.32
N HIS A 127 -7.48 7.97 25.70
CA HIS A 127 -7.24 6.53 25.54
C HIS A 127 -8.31 5.69 26.25
N GLY A 128 -8.87 6.17 27.37
CA GLY A 128 -9.90 5.45 28.13
C GLY A 128 -11.17 5.12 27.31
N PHE A 129 -11.50 5.91 26.29
CA PHE A 129 -12.65 5.65 25.42
C PHE A 129 -12.52 4.36 24.61
N ILE A 130 -11.29 3.89 24.37
CA ILE A 130 -11.05 2.65 23.63
C ILE A 130 -10.41 1.59 24.52
N THR A 131 -9.36 1.94 25.27
CA THR A 131 -8.58 0.98 26.07
C THR A 131 -9.41 0.28 27.15
N ALA A 132 -10.46 0.91 27.67
CA ALA A 132 -11.37 0.27 28.63
C ALA A 132 -12.20 -0.88 28.03
N HIS A 133 -12.28 -0.96 26.69
CA HIS A 133 -13.06 -1.95 25.96
C HIS A 133 -12.18 -2.92 25.17
N LEU A 134 -10.85 -2.83 25.29
CA LEU A 134 -9.90 -3.73 24.68
C LEU A 134 -9.36 -4.72 25.71
N ARG A 135 -9.14 -5.96 25.27
CA ARG A 135 -8.37 -6.98 25.99
C ARG A 135 -7.03 -7.14 25.28
N ILE A 136 -5.96 -7.14 26.06
CA ILE A 136 -4.63 -7.54 25.60
C ILE A 136 -4.48 -9.01 25.99
N ASP A 137 -4.36 -9.88 24.98
CA ASP A 137 -4.41 -11.33 25.17
C ASP A 137 -3.01 -11.95 25.13
N GLU A 138 -2.78 -12.98 24.30
CA GLU A 138 -1.48 -13.64 24.19
C GLU A 138 -0.50 -12.88 23.29
N PRO A 139 0.82 -13.13 23.44
CA PRO A 139 1.81 -12.64 22.49
C PRO A 139 1.54 -13.19 21.09
N LEU A 140 1.76 -12.37 20.05
CA LEU A 140 1.60 -12.75 18.64
C LEU A 140 2.40 -14.02 18.28
N SER A 141 3.57 -14.18 18.89
CA SER A 141 4.40 -15.37 18.76
C SER A 141 5.31 -15.49 19.98
N ALA A 142 5.71 -16.71 20.32
CA ALA A 142 6.71 -16.97 21.35
C ALA A 142 8.02 -16.21 21.13
N THR A 143 8.36 -15.89 19.87
CA THR A 143 9.56 -15.11 19.51
C THR A 143 9.37 -13.60 19.63
N LEU A 144 8.14 -13.13 19.86
CA LEU A 144 7.76 -11.72 19.94
C LEU A 144 6.94 -11.43 21.21
N PRO A 145 7.51 -11.64 22.41
CA PRO A 145 6.77 -11.55 23.67
C PRO A 145 6.28 -10.14 24.02
N ASP A 146 6.83 -9.09 23.40
CA ASP A 146 6.37 -7.70 23.60
C ASP A 146 5.23 -7.32 22.64
N ILE A 147 4.94 -8.12 21.61
CA ILE A 147 3.84 -7.82 20.69
C ILE A 147 2.64 -8.66 21.09
N MET A 148 1.60 -7.99 21.57
CA MET A 148 0.41 -8.64 22.11
C MET A 148 -0.76 -8.53 21.15
N VAL A 149 -1.58 -9.59 21.09
CA VAL A 149 -2.85 -9.60 20.37
C VAL A 149 -3.87 -8.73 21.12
N VAL A 150 -4.65 -7.97 20.36
CA VAL A 150 -5.70 -7.07 20.84
C VAL A 150 -7.05 -7.61 20.42
N GLU A 151 -7.92 -7.79 21.39
CA GLU A 151 -9.29 -8.28 21.18
C GLU A 151 -10.33 -7.35 21.80
N ALA A 152 -11.59 -7.50 21.39
CA ALA A 152 -12.70 -6.82 22.02
C ALA A 152 -12.99 -7.43 23.41
N ALA A 153 -12.82 -6.63 24.47
CA ALA A 153 -13.30 -7.00 25.81
C ALA A 153 -14.82 -6.74 25.92
N ASP A 154 -15.30 -5.66 25.30
CA ASP A 154 -16.73 -5.34 25.22
C ASP A 154 -17.10 -4.88 23.81
N ILE A 155 -17.88 -5.71 23.13
CA ILE A 155 -18.30 -5.50 21.73
C ILE A 155 -19.27 -4.32 21.60
N GLY A 156 -20.10 -4.06 22.61
CA GLY A 156 -21.17 -3.05 22.54
C GLY A 156 -20.64 -1.63 22.31
N PRO A 157 -19.81 -1.11 23.24
CA PRO A 157 -19.18 0.21 23.12
C PRO A 157 -18.27 0.33 21.90
N LEU A 158 -17.49 -0.71 21.57
CA LEU A 158 -16.65 -0.70 20.36
C LEU A 158 -17.48 -0.57 19.09
N ARG A 159 -18.64 -1.24 19.04
CA ARG A 159 -19.58 -1.14 17.90
C ARG A 159 -20.20 0.26 17.82
N GLU A 160 -20.52 0.88 18.95
CA GLU A 160 -21.02 2.27 18.96
C GLU A 160 -19.97 3.24 18.40
N LEU A 161 -18.70 3.10 18.79
CA LEU A 161 -17.58 3.87 18.25
C LEU A 161 -17.35 3.62 16.75
N SER A 162 -17.44 2.35 16.33
CA SER A 162 -17.33 1.95 14.93
C SER A 162 -18.47 2.54 14.08
N GLU A 163 -19.71 2.39 14.51
CA GLU A 163 -20.87 2.88 13.75
C GLU A 163 -20.95 4.41 13.74
N ASN A 164 -20.54 5.05 14.85
CA ASN A 164 -20.53 6.50 15.05
C ASN A 164 -21.80 7.19 14.51
N LYS A 165 -22.98 6.65 14.86
CA LYS A 165 -24.28 7.11 14.33
C LYS A 165 -24.56 8.60 14.59
N SER A 166 -24.00 9.14 15.66
CA SER A 166 -24.11 10.56 16.02
C SER A 166 -23.23 11.48 15.16
N GLY A 167 -22.27 10.94 14.41
CA GLY A 167 -21.30 11.72 13.64
C GLY A 167 -20.30 12.48 14.51
N ASP A 168 -20.03 11.99 15.72
CA ASP A 168 -19.09 12.65 16.63
C ASP A 168 -17.66 12.57 16.05
N LYS A 169 -17.02 13.73 15.91
CA LYS A 169 -15.68 13.84 15.34
C LYS A 169 -14.61 13.15 16.19
N ALA A 170 -14.76 13.14 17.52
CA ALA A 170 -13.84 12.45 18.41
C ALA A 170 -13.95 10.93 18.24
N PHE A 171 -15.17 10.40 18.09
CA PHE A 171 -15.38 8.96 17.84
C PHE A 171 -14.90 8.54 16.45
N GLY A 172 -15.01 9.45 15.47
CA GLY A 172 -14.45 9.24 14.14
C GLY A 172 -12.96 8.91 14.13
N LEU A 173 -12.19 9.32 15.15
CA LEU A 173 -10.77 8.98 15.30
C LEU A 173 -10.53 7.51 15.68
N PHE A 174 -11.51 6.85 16.30
CA PHE A 174 -11.40 5.45 16.75
C PHE A 174 -11.97 4.47 15.74
N LYS A 175 -12.81 4.95 14.81
CA LYS A 175 -13.60 4.11 13.91
C LYS A 175 -12.78 3.06 13.17
N GLU A 176 -11.67 3.43 12.53
CA GLU A 176 -10.90 2.48 11.73
C GLU A 176 -10.27 1.37 12.58
N LEU A 177 -9.77 1.71 13.78
CA LEU A 177 -9.24 0.73 14.71
C LEU A 177 -10.34 -0.16 15.29
N THR A 178 -11.50 0.39 15.65
CA THR A 178 -12.61 -0.43 16.17
C THR A 178 -13.22 -1.31 15.08
N ASP A 179 -13.29 -0.85 13.83
CA ASP A 179 -13.67 -1.66 12.68
C ASP A 179 -12.73 -2.86 12.52
N ASP A 180 -11.42 -2.66 12.66
CA ASP A 180 -10.43 -3.75 12.54
C ASP A 180 -10.46 -4.70 13.75
N VAL A 181 -10.60 -4.20 14.98
CA VAL A 181 -10.69 -5.05 16.20
C VAL A 181 -11.96 -5.91 16.20
N LEU A 182 -13.07 -5.40 15.64
CA LEU A 182 -14.33 -6.13 15.55
C LEU A 182 -14.39 -7.10 14.35
N ASN A 183 -13.38 -7.08 13.47
CA ASN A 183 -13.35 -7.92 12.29
C ASN A 183 -12.61 -9.23 12.57
N GLU A 184 -13.35 -10.34 12.54
CA GLU A 184 -12.80 -11.68 12.79
C GLU A 184 -11.75 -12.12 11.75
N ASP A 185 -11.72 -11.52 10.56
CA ASP A 185 -10.71 -11.78 9.52
C ASP A 185 -9.44 -10.92 9.70
N LYS A 186 -9.40 -10.04 10.71
CA LYS A 186 -8.23 -9.24 11.05
C LYS A 186 -7.56 -9.79 12.30
N LEU A 187 -6.26 -9.55 12.40
CA LEU A 187 -5.51 -9.69 13.63
C LEU A 187 -4.92 -8.34 13.98
N VAL A 188 -5.23 -7.84 15.18
CA VAL A 188 -4.78 -6.55 15.68
C VAL A 188 -3.77 -6.79 16.79
N CYS A 189 -2.66 -6.05 16.76
CA CYS A 189 -1.57 -6.17 17.71
C CYS A 189 -1.10 -4.82 18.23
N VAL A 190 -0.46 -4.81 19.40
CA VAL A 190 0.14 -3.63 20.02
C VAL A 190 1.38 -4.03 20.83
N SER A 191 2.32 -3.10 21.04
CA SER A 191 3.41 -3.35 21.99
C SER A 191 2.88 -3.32 23.43
N ALA A 192 3.21 -4.35 24.20
CA ALA A 192 2.87 -4.49 25.62
C ALA A 192 3.41 -3.30 26.41
N GLN A 193 4.68 -2.95 26.17
CA GLN A 193 5.32 -1.80 26.82
C GLN A 193 4.58 -0.50 26.49
N GLU A 194 4.30 -0.23 25.21
CA GLU A 194 3.65 1.02 24.80
C GLU A 194 2.23 1.13 25.36
N TYR A 195 1.49 0.03 25.37
CA TYR A 195 0.15 -0.03 25.91
C TYR A 195 0.13 0.18 27.43
N ALA A 196 1.03 -0.47 28.18
CA ALA A 196 1.14 -0.30 29.63
C ALA A 196 1.56 1.13 30.02
N GLU A 197 2.48 1.74 29.27
CA GLU A 197 2.88 3.14 29.44
C GLU A 197 1.71 4.11 29.20
N LEU A 198 0.84 3.82 28.23
CA LEU A 198 -0.36 4.61 27.94
C LEU A 198 -1.41 4.47 29.05
N VAL A 199 -1.77 3.25 29.44
CA VAL A 199 -2.86 2.98 30.39
C VAL A 199 -2.50 3.39 31.81
N SER A 200 -1.26 3.18 32.24
CA SER A 200 -0.83 3.55 33.59
C SER A 200 -0.85 5.06 33.86
N ASN A 201 -0.93 5.90 32.81
CA ASN A 201 -0.86 7.37 32.91
C ASN A 201 0.38 7.89 33.66
N LEU A 202 1.35 7.02 33.97
CA LEU A 202 2.61 7.34 34.66
C LEU A 202 3.66 7.90 33.68
N GLY A 203 3.39 7.83 32.38
CA GLY A 203 4.28 8.26 31.31
C GLY A 203 3.86 9.57 30.62
N LYS A 204 4.84 10.31 30.08
CA LYS A 204 4.64 11.44 29.16
C LYS A 204 4.18 11.01 27.75
N ARG A 205 3.91 9.71 27.55
CA ARG A 205 3.67 9.12 26.24
C ARG A 205 2.26 9.45 25.79
N LYS A 206 2.16 10.03 24.59
CA LYS A 206 0.91 10.50 24.02
C LYS A 206 0.47 9.70 22.81
N GLU A 207 1.36 8.86 22.30
CA GLU A 207 1.23 8.18 21.00
C GLU A 207 1.38 6.68 21.19
N ILE A 208 0.51 5.94 20.51
CA ILE A 208 0.50 4.48 20.43
C ILE A 208 0.18 4.07 19.00
N THR A 209 0.75 2.96 18.56
CA THR A 209 0.44 2.39 17.24
C THR A 209 -0.19 1.01 17.43
N PHE A 210 -1.36 0.80 16.83
CA PHE A 210 -1.93 -0.53 16.67
C PHE A 210 -1.65 -1.05 15.26
N TYR A 211 -1.28 -2.31 15.16
CA TYR A 211 -0.93 -2.98 13.91
C TYR A 211 -2.03 -3.95 13.54
N ALA A 212 -2.71 -3.73 12.42
CA ALA A 212 -3.78 -4.60 11.94
C ALA A 212 -3.35 -5.29 10.65
N PHE A 213 -3.54 -6.61 10.56
CA PHE A 213 -3.25 -7.37 9.36
C PHE A 213 -4.43 -8.25 8.95
N GLN A 214 -4.57 -8.41 7.64
CA GLN A 214 -5.57 -9.29 7.04
C GLN A 214 -5.10 -10.74 7.18
N LYS A 215 -5.86 -11.55 7.91
CA LYS A 215 -5.61 -13.00 7.99
C LYS A 215 -6.08 -13.72 6.74
N SER A 216 -5.49 -14.87 6.45
CA SER A 216 -5.84 -15.73 5.31
C SER A 216 -7.29 -16.24 5.32
N GLU A 217 -7.91 -16.28 6.49
CA GLU A 217 -9.27 -16.75 6.77
C GLU A 217 -10.32 -15.97 5.99
N PHE A 218 -10.01 -14.73 5.58
CA PHE A 218 -10.89 -13.88 4.77
C PHE A 218 -11.30 -14.52 3.43
N VAL A 219 -10.50 -15.47 2.92
CA VAL A 219 -10.77 -16.27 1.72
C VAL A 219 -10.89 -17.76 2.01
N SER A 220 -10.99 -18.16 3.27
CA SER A 220 -11.21 -19.55 3.63
C SER A 220 -12.63 -20.03 3.28
N GLY A 221 -12.84 -21.33 3.26
CA GLY A 221 -14.13 -21.94 2.96
C GLY A 221 -14.53 -21.99 1.49
N PHE A 222 -13.83 -21.31 0.58
CA PHE A 222 -14.07 -21.41 -0.86
C PHE A 222 -13.57 -22.75 -1.45
N ALA A 223 -14.20 -23.23 -2.52
CA ALA A 223 -13.80 -24.46 -3.22
C ALA A 223 -12.35 -24.41 -3.72
N SER A 224 -11.89 -23.23 -4.13
CA SER A 224 -10.48 -22.93 -4.35
C SER A 224 -10.25 -21.42 -4.27
N VAL A 225 -9.05 -21.01 -3.89
CA VAL A 225 -8.65 -19.60 -3.82
C VAL A 225 -7.52 -19.32 -4.81
N THR A 226 -7.69 -18.28 -5.63
CA THR A 226 -6.63 -17.78 -6.52
C THR A 226 -6.36 -16.31 -6.21
N MET A 227 -5.19 -16.02 -5.64
CA MET A 227 -4.69 -14.65 -5.46
C MET A 227 -3.89 -14.22 -6.68
N MET A 228 -4.20 -13.06 -7.25
CA MET A 228 -3.53 -12.53 -8.44
C MET A 228 -2.93 -11.15 -8.17
N GLY A 229 -1.63 -11.03 -8.41
CA GLY A 229 -0.89 -9.79 -8.27
C GLY A 229 0.23 -9.71 -9.28
N ALA A 230 0.74 -8.50 -9.51
CA ALA A 230 2.03 -8.35 -10.16
C ALA A 230 3.14 -8.60 -9.15
N ASN A 231 4.16 -9.38 -9.53
CA ASN A 231 5.27 -9.77 -8.66
C ASN A 231 4.79 -10.24 -7.28
N PHE A 232 3.81 -11.14 -7.26
CA PHE A 232 3.05 -11.51 -6.07
C PHE A 232 3.94 -11.91 -4.88
N GLU A 233 5.02 -12.64 -5.14
CA GLU A 233 5.96 -13.12 -4.11
C GLU A 233 6.64 -11.98 -3.35
N ASP A 234 6.73 -10.79 -3.96
CA ASP A 234 7.37 -9.59 -3.42
C ASP A 234 6.37 -8.68 -2.67
N THR A 235 5.15 -9.16 -2.37
CA THR A 235 4.06 -8.34 -1.82
C THR A 235 3.85 -8.56 -0.34
N GLU A 236 3.32 -7.55 0.37
CA GLU A 236 3.08 -7.63 1.81
C GLU A 236 2.20 -8.82 2.18
N ILE A 237 1.14 -9.08 1.40
CA ILE A 237 0.22 -10.19 1.68
C ILE A 237 0.92 -11.55 1.57
N ALA A 238 1.78 -11.73 0.57
CA ALA A 238 2.50 -12.98 0.39
C ALA A 238 3.47 -13.23 1.55
N HIS A 239 4.21 -12.20 1.96
CA HIS A 239 5.12 -12.29 3.09
C HIS A 239 4.39 -12.50 4.43
N ILE A 240 3.34 -11.71 4.72
CA ILE A 240 2.59 -11.80 5.98
C ILE A 240 1.95 -13.18 6.11
N TRP A 241 1.23 -13.66 5.09
CA TRP A 241 0.54 -14.94 5.16
C TRP A 241 1.48 -16.14 5.20
N SER A 242 2.64 -16.06 4.54
CA SER A 242 3.63 -17.13 4.64
C SER A 242 4.24 -17.22 6.04
N ARG A 243 4.39 -16.07 6.72
CA ARG A 243 5.07 -15.97 8.03
C ARG A 243 4.15 -16.16 9.23
N LEU A 244 2.94 -15.63 9.16
CA LEU A 244 1.97 -15.67 10.28
C LEU A 244 0.98 -16.82 10.12
N ASP A 245 0.46 -17.02 8.91
CA ASP A 245 -0.60 -18.02 8.65
C ASP A 245 -0.04 -19.32 8.04
N ASN A 246 1.28 -19.41 7.86
CA ASN A 246 2.00 -20.54 7.25
C ASN A 246 1.48 -20.94 5.84
N VAL A 247 0.89 -20.00 5.11
CA VAL A 247 0.33 -20.25 3.78
C VAL A 247 1.42 -20.66 2.79
N GLN A 248 1.17 -21.77 2.09
CA GLN A 248 2.06 -22.29 1.04
C GLN A 248 1.54 -21.90 -0.34
N TRP A 249 2.18 -20.93 -0.97
CA TRP A 249 1.81 -20.45 -2.29
C TRP A 249 2.22 -21.42 -3.39
N LYS A 250 1.32 -21.64 -4.36
CA LYS A 250 1.59 -22.45 -5.55
C LYS A 250 1.26 -21.66 -6.82
N PRO A 251 2.08 -21.79 -7.88
CA PRO A 251 1.70 -21.28 -9.19
C PRO A 251 0.36 -21.84 -9.63
N HIS A 252 -0.47 -21.01 -10.26
CA HIS A 252 -1.77 -21.47 -10.75
C HIS A 252 -1.58 -22.31 -12.01
N PRO A 253 -2.12 -23.54 -12.08
CA PRO A 253 -1.78 -24.51 -13.14
C PRO A 253 -2.24 -24.06 -14.54
N VAL A 254 -3.34 -23.32 -14.64
CA VAL A 254 -3.89 -22.88 -15.94
C VAL A 254 -3.51 -21.44 -16.29
N ILE A 255 -3.93 -20.45 -15.47
CA ILE A 255 -3.75 -19.02 -15.74
C ILE A 255 -2.31 -18.65 -16.11
N GLY A 256 -1.31 -19.20 -15.41
CA GLY A 256 0.10 -18.90 -15.68
C GLY A 256 0.55 -19.27 -17.09
N THR A 257 -0.01 -20.33 -17.68
CA THR A 257 0.39 -20.81 -19.01
C THR A 257 -0.21 -19.99 -20.16
N LYS A 258 -1.27 -19.22 -19.90
CA LYS A 258 -1.99 -18.41 -20.89
C LYS A 258 -1.55 -16.94 -20.93
N LEU A 259 -0.46 -16.61 -20.24
CA LEU A 259 0.08 -15.25 -20.23
C LEU A 259 0.75 -14.91 -21.56
N ARG A 260 0.71 -13.63 -21.93
CA ARG A 260 1.42 -13.11 -23.11
C ARG A 260 2.93 -13.25 -22.99
N TYR A 261 3.45 -13.16 -21.76
CA TYR A 261 4.87 -13.31 -21.43
C TYR A 261 5.03 -13.60 -19.94
N GLN A 262 6.09 -14.35 -19.61
CA GLN A 262 6.46 -14.68 -18.22
C GLN A 262 7.46 -13.68 -17.63
N GLN A 263 8.23 -13.01 -18.48
CA GLN A 263 9.20 -11.97 -18.15
C GLN A 263 9.08 -10.84 -19.18
N HIS A 264 9.49 -9.62 -18.83
CA HIS A 264 9.47 -8.52 -19.78
C HIS A 264 10.48 -8.74 -20.91
N THR A 265 10.03 -8.59 -22.15
CA THR A 265 10.87 -8.68 -23.35
C THR A 265 11.32 -7.30 -23.86
N SER A 266 10.77 -6.23 -23.29
CA SER A 266 11.01 -4.84 -23.69
C SER A 266 12.21 -4.19 -22.99
N GLY A 267 13.02 -4.95 -22.22
CA GLY A 267 14.14 -4.38 -21.46
C GLY A 267 15.16 -3.65 -22.32
N HIS A 268 15.47 -4.17 -23.52
CA HIS A 268 16.38 -3.50 -24.47
C HIS A 268 15.95 -2.09 -24.91
N ARG A 269 14.69 -1.70 -24.69
CA ARG A 269 14.18 -0.34 -24.96
C ARG A 269 14.28 0.59 -23.75
N LEU A 270 14.55 0.04 -22.57
CA LEU A 270 14.44 0.74 -21.31
C LEU A 270 15.80 1.22 -20.81
N THR A 271 15.90 2.52 -20.55
CA THR A 271 16.99 3.12 -19.77
C THR A 271 16.43 3.62 -18.45
N ILE A 272 16.97 3.14 -17.34
CA ILE A 272 16.58 3.53 -15.99
C ILE A 272 17.66 4.46 -15.44
N LYS A 273 17.31 5.71 -15.17
CA LYS A 273 18.23 6.72 -14.67
C LYS A 273 18.00 6.99 -13.18
N TYR A 274 19.07 7.15 -12.41
CA TYR A 274 19.00 7.47 -10.97
C TYR A 274 19.92 8.62 -10.56
N LEU A 275 19.62 9.30 -9.43
CA LEU A 275 20.38 10.47 -8.99
C LEU A 275 21.29 10.17 -7.80
N ILE A 276 20.77 9.45 -6.80
CA ILE A 276 21.47 9.15 -5.54
C ILE A 276 21.70 7.66 -5.35
N GLN A 277 22.80 7.29 -4.69
CA GLN A 277 23.07 5.91 -4.29
C GLN A 277 22.30 5.53 -3.01
N GLY A 278 22.10 6.49 -2.11
CA GLY A 278 21.40 6.28 -0.86
C GLY A 278 19.86 6.18 -0.97
N ASN A 279 19.21 6.04 0.18
CA ASN A 279 17.75 5.87 0.25
C ASN A 279 17.01 7.18 0.05
N TRP A 280 15.96 7.14 -0.79
CA TRP A 280 15.04 8.24 -0.94
C TRP A 280 14.05 8.33 0.23
N SER A 281 13.93 9.51 0.84
CA SER A 281 13.00 9.72 1.95
C SER A 281 12.44 11.13 1.93
N GLN A 282 11.24 11.31 2.48
CA GLN A 282 10.61 12.63 2.55
C GLN A 282 11.44 13.63 3.38
N SER A 283 12.12 13.17 4.43
CA SER A 283 13.01 14.02 5.22
C SER A 283 14.21 14.51 4.40
N PHE A 284 14.77 13.64 3.57
CA PHE A 284 15.88 14.01 2.70
C PHE A 284 15.39 14.94 1.57
N ALA A 285 14.27 14.61 0.95
CA ALA A 285 13.61 15.44 -0.08
C ALA A 285 13.39 16.89 0.37
N ASN A 286 12.93 17.09 1.60
CA ASN A 286 12.65 18.41 2.18
C ASN A 286 13.88 19.14 2.73
N SER A 287 15.08 18.55 2.64
CA SER A 287 16.30 19.21 3.12
C SER A 287 16.67 20.36 2.18
N THR A 288 17.15 21.47 2.75
CA THR A 288 17.58 22.64 1.97
C THR A 288 18.81 22.31 1.13
N PHE A 289 18.76 22.68 -0.14
CA PHE A 289 19.87 22.57 -1.08
C PHE A 289 19.82 23.75 -2.04
N GLU A 290 20.92 24.51 -2.11
CA GLU A 290 21.00 25.76 -2.86
C GLU A 290 19.85 26.74 -2.54
N SER A 291 19.09 27.16 -3.55
CA SER A 291 17.95 28.10 -3.44
C SER A 291 16.63 27.41 -3.09
N GLY A 292 16.59 26.08 -3.00
CA GLY A 292 15.37 25.30 -2.80
C GLY A 292 15.57 24.08 -1.90
N THR A 293 14.84 23.02 -2.22
CA THR A 293 14.93 21.72 -1.56
C THR A 293 15.67 20.71 -2.45
N ILE A 294 16.12 19.60 -1.85
CA ILE A 294 16.64 18.45 -2.62
C ILE A 294 15.60 17.94 -3.62
N LEU A 295 14.31 17.95 -3.28
CA LEU A 295 13.24 17.57 -4.21
C LEU A 295 13.23 18.45 -5.45
N ASP A 296 13.37 19.78 -5.29
CA ASP A 296 13.38 20.72 -6.41
C ASP A 296 14.56 20.43 -7.35
N ALA A 297 15.75 20.22 -6.79
CA ALA A 297 16.93 19.85 -7.58
C ALA A 297 16.79 18.49 -8.27
N VAL A 298 16.17 17.51 -7.61
CA VAL A 298 15.85 16.20 -8.23
C VAL A 298 14.89 16.39 -9.40
N CYS A 299 13.83 17.18 -9.25
CA CYS A 299 12.87 17.45 -10.31
C CYS A 299 13.55 18.13 -11.50
N SER A 300 14.31 19.20 -11.28
CA SER A 300 15.00 19.91 -12.37
C SER A 300 16.00 19.01 -13.11
N ALA A 301 16.74 18.15 -12.40
CA ALA A 301 17.64 17.19 -13.03
C ALA A 301 16.88 16.12 -13.84
N MET A 302 15.70 15.69 -13.40
CA MET A 302 14.86 14.77 -14.17
C MET A 302 14.22 15.44 -15.40
N GLU A 303 13.77 16.69 -15.30
CA GLU A 303 13.24 17.46 -16.45
C GLU A 303 14.30 17.61 -17.54
N GLY A 304 15.54 17.93 -17.18
CA GLY A 304 16.65 18.02 -18.12
C GLY A 304 16.92 16.71 -18.89
N GLU A 305 16.57 15.56 -18.31
CA GLU A 305 16.72 14.24 -18.92
C GLU A 305 15.50 13.77 -19.73
N LEU A 306 14.30 14.23 -19.35
CA LEU A 306 13.03 13.73 -19.89
C LEU A 306 12.39 14.68 -20.90
N GLY A 307 12.74 15.97 -20.89
CA GLY A 307 12.08 17.02 -21.67
C GLY A 307 10.65 17.28 -21.20
N ASP A 308 9.79 17.74 -22.11
CA ASP A 308 8.48 18.30 -21.75
C ASP A 308 7.34 17.25 -21.78
N GLU A 309 7.56 16.09 -22.40
CA GLU A 309 6.56 15.03 -22.59
C GLU A 309 6.87 13.78 -21.75
N PHE A 310 6.46 13.79 -20.48
CA PHE A 310 6.66 12.65 -19.58
C PHE A 310 5.47 12.39 -18.68
N LEU A 311 5.43 11.19 -18.09
CA LEU A 311 4.55 10.85 -16.98
C LEU A 311 5.27 11.08 -15.66
N PHE A 312 4.57 11.49 -14.60
CA PHE A 312 5.22 11.54 -13.28
C PHE A 312 4.36 11.05 -12.13
N GLN A 313 5.02 10.56 -11.08
CA GLN A 313 4.38 10.21 -9.81
C GLN A 313 5.11 10.84 -8.61
N SER A 314 4.35 11.49 -7.72
CA SER A 314 4.83 12.18 -6.53
C SER A 314 3.95 11.91 -5.30
N ASN A 315 4.34 12.41 -4.12
CA ASN A 315 3.51 12.29 -2.91
C ASN A 315 2.26 13.18 -2.99
N LYS A 316 1.17 12.76 -2.32
CA LYS A 316 -0.14 13.44 -2.32
C LYS A 316 -0.08 14.94 -1.98
N LYS A 317 0.84 15.37 -1.10
CA LYS A 317 0.97 16.78 -0.69
C LYS A 317 1.50 17.71 -1.79
N HIS A 318 2.05 17.14 -2.86
CA HIS A 318 2.56 17.88 -4.01
C HIS A 318 1.52 17.79 -5.14
N GLU A 319 0.43 18.54 -4.98
CA GLU A 319 -0.59 18.70 -6.01
C GLU A 319 -0.10 19.69 -7.07
N ASP A 320 0.38 19.11 -8.18
CA ASP A 320 0.45 19.66 -9.54
C ASP A 320 1.52 20.72 -9.84
N SER A 321 2.46 20.96 -8.91
CA SER A 321 3.45 22.04 -9.05
C SER A 321 4.93 21.62 -8.89
N ILE A 322 5.24 20.33 -8.94
CA ILE A 322 6.65 19.87 -8.76
C ILE A 322 7.43 19.76 -10.07
N PHE A 323 6.71 19.74 -11.18
CA PHE A 323 7.24 19.75 -12.52
C PHE A 323 6.45 20.83 -13.25
N GLU A 324 7.14 21.60 -14.09
CA GLU A 324 6.48 22.60 -14.94
C GLU A 324 5.67 21.91 -16.04
N ASP A 325 6.21 20.80 -16.56
CA ASP A 325 5.65 19.98 -17.62
C ASP A 325 5.29 18.56 -17.16
N GLY A 326 4.72 17.77 -18.08
CA GLY A 326 4.39 16.37 -17.86
C GLY A 326 2.99 16.08 -17.29
N ILE A 327 2.61 14.82 -17.36
CA ILE A 327 1.27 14.33 -17.01
C ILE A 327 1.34 13.50 -15.74
N LYS A 328 0.75 14.02 -14.67
CA LYS A 328 0.67 13.32 -13.39
C LYS A 328 -0.13 12.01 -13.48
N LEU A 329 0.47 10.94 -12.95
CA LEU A 329 -0.20 9.66 -12.73
C LEU A 329 -1.05 9.71 -11.46
N PRO A 330 -2.25 9.08 -11.46
CA PRO A 330 -3.06 8.98 -10.26
C PRO A 330 -2.34 8.17 -9.16
N GLN A 331 -2.67 8.46 -7.89
CA GLN A 331 -2.08 7.76 -6.73
C GLN A 331 -2.45 6.28 -6.68
N ILE A 332 -3.71 5.97 -7.01
CA ILE A 332 -4.21 4.61 -7.13
C ILE A 332 -4.23 4.29 -8.61
N VAL A 333 -3.28 3.46 -9.03
CA VAL A 333 -2.99 3.23 -10.45
C VAL A 333 -3.84 2.10 -11.04
N HIS A 334 -4.79 1.49 -10.32
CA HIS A 334 -5.46 0.25 -10.76
C HIS A 334 -6.11 0.34 -12.15
N GLY A 335 -5.81 -0.68 -12.98
CA GLY A 335 -6.51 -1.13 -14.18
C GLY A 335 -6.89 -0.19 -15.33
N LEU A 336 -6.82 1.13 -15.22
CA LEU A 336 -7.27 2.03 -16.30
C LEU A 336 -6.11 2.36 -17.26
N ASN A 337 -6.11 1.74 -18.44
CA ASN A 337 -5.26 2.11 -19.57
C ASN A 337 -5.82 3.37 -20.23
N ARG A 338 -5.42 4.55 -19.74
CA ARG A 338 -5.80 5.79 -20.42
C ARG A 338 -4.95 5.96 -21.69
N PRO A 339 -5.54 6.21 -22.88
CA PRO A 339 -4.80 6.40 -24.13
C PRO A 339 -3.70 7.46 -24.05
N LYS A 340 -3.91 8.49 -23.22
CA LYS A 340 -2.91 9.55 -23.00
C LYS A 340 -1.66 9.09 -22.26
N PHE A 341 -1.72 8.03 -21.45
CA PHE A 341 -0.56 7.52 -20.70
C PHE A 341 0.28 6.56 -21.53
N VAL A 342 -0.38 5.62 -22.23
CA VAL A 342 0.29 4.54 -22.97
C VAL A 342 1.11 5.00 -24.18
N ARG A 343 1.02 6.29 -24.54
CA ARG A 343 1.82 6.91 -25.62
C ARG A 343 3.11 7.56 -25.13
N GLN A 344 3.26 7.76 -23.82
CA GLN A 344 4.42 8.42 -23.26
C GLN A 344 5.62 7.47 -23.20
N ASN A 345 6.80 8.00 -23.47
CA ASN A 345 8.08 7.27 -23.50
C ASN A 345 9.06 7.74 -22.42
N ALA A 346 8.62 8.62 -21.53
CA ALA A 346 9.41 9.20 -20.45
C ALA A 346 8.61 9.14 -19.15
N VAL A 347 9.25 8.75 -18.04
CA VAL A 347 8.59 8.66 -16.72
C VAL A 347 9.50 9.16 -15.60
N ALA A 348 9.01 10.07 -14.77
CA ALA A 348 9.67 10.55 -13.54
C ALA A 348 8.98 9.97 -12.28
N LEU A 349 9.73 9.27 -11.44
CA LEU A 349 9.24 8.65 -10.22
C LEU A 349 9.95 9.26 -9.00
N VAL A 350 9.31 10.26 -8.39
CA VAL A 350 9.88 11.05 -7.29
C VAL A 350 9.19 10.82 -5.95
N LYS A 351 8.20 9.91 -5.90
CA LYS A 351 7.45 9.63 -4.69
C LYS A 351 8.34 8.99 -3.62
N ALA A 352 8.49 9.66 -2.47
CA ALA A 352 9.21 9.14 -1.31
C ALA A 352 8.24 8.48 -0.33
N ILE A 353 8.23 7.15 -0.21
CA ILE A 353 7.40 6.44 0.77
C ILE A 353 8.29 5.60 1.66
N ASN A 354 8.17 5.79 2.96
CA ASN A 354 8.81 4.93 3.96
C ASN A 354 7.78 4.64 5.06
N HIS A 355 7.88 3.46 5.67
CA HIS A 355 7.19 3.21 6.93
C HIS A 355 7.72 4.14 8.03
N SER A 356 6.88 4.45 9.01
CA SER A 356 7.34 5.06 10.26
C SER A 356 8.37 4.13 10.93
N SER A 357 9.24 4.68 11.79
CA SER A 357 10.27 3.86 12.45
C SER A 357 9.68 2.73 13.30
N GLY A 358 8.52 2.98 13.93
CA GLY A 358 7.77 1.97 14.69
C GLY A 358 7.25 0.85 13.80
N VAL A 359 6.55 1.20 12.71
CA VAL A 359 6.05 0.20 11.74
C VAL A 359 7.18 -0.61 11.12
N ALA A 360 8.28 0.03 10.72
CA ALA A 360 9.43 -0.68 10.16
C ALA A 360 10.08 -1.62 11.19
N ALA A 361 10.15 -1.23 12.46
CA ALA A 361 10.67 -2.08 13.53
C ALA A 361 9.74 -3.29 13.78
N PHE A 362 8.43 -3.06 13.83
CA PHE A 362 7.43 -4.11 13.96
C PHE A 362 7.50 -5.11 12.81
N LEU A 363 7.49 -4.65 11.56
CA LEU A 363 7.54 -5.52 10.39
C LEU A 363 8.85 -6.34 10.35
N LYS A 364 9.98 -5.74 10.76
CA LYS A 364 11.24 -6.49 10.92
C LYS A 364 11.16 -7.55 12.01
N ALA A 365 10.47 -7.26 13.11
CA ALA A 365 10.29 -8.20 14.20
C ALA A 365 9.51 -9.44 13.75
N ILE A 366 8.48 -9.28 12.89
CA ILE A 366 7.76 -10.40 12.27
C ILE A 366 8.50 -11.03 11.06
N GLY A 367 9.75 -10.61 10.78
CA GLY A 367 10.63 -11.26 9.82
C GLY A 367 10.86 -10.54 8.49
N PHE A 368 10.38 -9.30 8.31
CA PHE A 368 10.70 -8.54 7.09
C PHE A 368 12.16 -8.09 7.05
N THR A 369 12.78 -8.19 5.88
CA THR A 369 14.10 -7.60 5.64
C THR A 369 13.98 -6.10 5.31
N ALA A 370 15.07 -5.36 5.45
CA ALA A 370 15.10 -3.95 5.05
C ALA A 370 14.87 -3.74 3.55
N GLU A 371 15.18 -4.74 2.73
CA GLU A 371 14.95 -4.72 1.28
C GLU A 371 13.49 -4.98 0.96
N GLU A 372 12.89 -6.03 1.54
CA GLU A 372 11.46 -6.34 1.38
C GLU A 372 10.59 -5.14 1.72
N LEU A 373 10.87 -4.45 2.83
CA LEU A 373 10.14 -3.23 3.22
C LEU A 373 10.20 -2.12 2.18
N LYS A 374 11.29 -1.99 1.42
CA LYS A 374 11.38 -1.01 0.34
C LYS A 374 10.65 -1.48 -0.90
N VAL A 375 10.77 -2.77 -1.21
CA VAL A 375 10.09 -3.38 -2.35
C VAL A 375 8.58 -3.19 -2.21
N THR A 376 8.03 -3.56 -1.05
CA THR A 376 6.58 -3.48 -0.79
C THR A 376 6.08 -2.04 -0.77
N MET A 377 6.81 -1.12 -0.17
CA MET A 377 6.35 0.26 0.00
C MET A 377 6.57 1.16 -1.21
N GLN A 378 7.67 0.96 -1.94
CA GLN A 378 8.11 1.90 -2.97
C GLN A 378 8.28 1.23 -4.32
N TYR A 379 9.14 0.21 -4.43
CA TYR A 379 9.58 -0.28 -5.74
C TYR A 379 8.46 -0.92 -6.56
N GLN A 380 7.55 -1.66 -5.90
CA GLN A 380 6.34 -2.17 -6.59
C GLN A 380 5.45 -1.05 -7.12
N GLY A 381 5.29 0.04 -6.37
CA GLY A 381 4.52 1.21 -6.80
C GLY A 381 5.15 1.89 -8.02
N GLU A 382 6.47 2.05 -8.00
CA GLU A 382 7.27 2.59 -9.10
C GLU A 382 7.15 1.72 -10.36
N TYR A 383 7.26 0.41 -10.21
CA TYR A 383 7.04 -0.56 -11.28
C TYR A 383 5.63 -0.47 -11.90
N GLN A 384 4.58 -0.39 -11.07
CA GLN A 384 3.22 -0.21 -11.57
C GLN A 384 3.02 1.13 -12.28
N ALA A 385 3.70 2.19 -11.82
CA ALA A 385 3.62 3.53 -12.39
C ALA A 385 4.31 3.58 -13.77
N MET A 386 5.54 3.09 -13.91
CA MET A 386 6.23 3.07 -15.21
C MET A 386 5.50 2.21 -16.23
N MET A 387 4.82 1.15 -15.79
CA MET A 387 3.98 0.28 -16.64
C MET A 387 2.66 0.93 -17.10
N ARG A 388 2.50 2.25 -16.93
CA ARG A 388 1.44 3.05 -17.56
C ARG A 388 1.88 3.74 -18.85
N SER A 389 3.18 3.78 -19.10
CA SER A 389 3.80 4.31 -20.32
C SER A 389 3.70 3.31 -21.48
N SER A 390 4.34 3.64 -22.61
CA SER A 390 4.46 2.78 -23.77
C SER A 390 5.20 1.45 -23.49
N LEU A 391 5.93 1.33 -22.37
CA LEU A 391 6.53 0.06 -21.90
C LEU A 391 5.50 -1.08 -21.78
N ARG A 392 4.24 -0.75 -21.48
CA ARG A 392 3.16 -1.74 -21.34
C ARG A 392 2.80 -2.40 -22.67
N ASN A 393 3.06 -1.72 -23.79
CA ASN A 393 2.73 -2.22 -25.11
C ASN A 393 3.90 -3.08 -25.63
N PRO A 394 3.75 -4.41 -25.74
CA PRO A 394 4.81 -5.29 -26.20
C PRO A 394 5.21 -5.03 -27.66
N ASN A 395 4.32 -4.41 -28.44
CA ASN A 395 4.56 -4.14 -29.86
C ASN A 395 5.16 -2.74 -30.10
N ALA A 396 5.31 -1.92 -29.06
CA ALA A 396 5.99 -0.64 -29.22
C ALA A 396 7.50 -0.87 -29.45
N THR A 397 8.14 0.06 -30.16
CA THR A 397 9.58 -0.02 -30.48
C THR A 397 10.36 1.20 -29.98
N ALA A 398 9.67 2.30 -29.65
CA ALA A 398 10.29 3.53 -29.19
C ALA A 398 11.13 3.30 -27.91
N PRO A 399 12.33 3.87 -27.79
CA PRO A 399 13.08 3.89 -26.54
C PRO A 399 12.25 4.50 -25.40
N VAL A 400 12.47 4.05 -24.17
CA VAL A 400 11.77 4.55 -22.98
C VAL A 400 12.78 4.88 -21.89
N THR A 401 12.68 6.09 -21.36
CA THR A 401 13.51 6.56 -20.25
C THR A 401 12.68 6.64 -18.98
N VAL A 402 13.18 6.05 -17.89
CA VAL A 402 12.55 6.12 -16.58
C VAL A 402 13.54 6.68 -15.57
N CYS A 403 13.25 7.84 -15.01
CA CYS A 403 14.02 8.43 -13.93
C CYS A 403 13.41 8.04 -12.58
N VAL A 404 14.22 7.47 -11.70
CA VAL A 404 13.92 7.18 -10.29
C VAL A 404 14.94 7.91 -9.43
N VAL A 405 14.65 8.13 -8.15
CA VAL A 405 15.60 8.91 -7.33
C VAL A 405 16.81 8.08 -6.89
N SER A 406 16.56 6.88 -6.36
CA SER A 406 17.59 6.04 -5.73
C SER A 406 18.07 4.87 -6.60
N GLU A 407 19.36 4.55 -6.52
CA GLU A 407 19.99 3.41 -7.19
C GLU A 407 19.32 2.06 -6.84
N GLY A 408 18.89 1.87 -5.59
CA GLY A 408 18.21 0.64 -5.18
C GLY A 408 16.90 0.38 -5.95
N SER A 409 16.14 1.43 -6.23
CA SER A 409 14.95 1.35 -7.11
C SER A 409 15.36 1.00 -8.54
N ALA A 410 16.38 1.68 -9.07
CA ALA A 410 16.83 1.47 -10.44
C ALA A 410 17.28 0.02 -10.69
N LYS A 411 18.07 -0.54 -9.78
CA LYS A 411 18.54 -1.93 -9.85
C LYS A 411 17.38 -2.93 -9.72
N TRP A 412 16.50 -2.73 -8.74
CA TRP A 412 15.35 -3.62 -8.57
C TRP A 412 14.43 -3.62 -9.80
N LEU A 413 14.22 -2.45 -10.42
CA LEU A 413 13.48 -2.34 -11.68
C LEU A 413 14.24 -3.03 -12.83
N GLN A 414 15.55 -2.84 -12.96
CA GLN A 414 16.37 -3.51 -13.97
C GLN A 414 16.24 -5.04 -13.89
N ASP A 415 16.21 -5.61 -12.68
CA ASP A 415 16.05 -7.05 -12.47
C ASP A 415 14.72 -7.58 -13.04
N LYS A 416 13.68 -6.72 -13.13
CA LYS A 416 12.40 -7.09 -13.75
C LYS A 416 12.43 -6.98 -15.28
N PHE A 417 13.35 -6.21 -15.86
CA PHE A 417 13.46 -5.95 -17.31
C PHE A 417 14.82 -6.40 -17.87
N PRO A 418 15.01 -7.71 -18.13
CA PRO A 418 16.24 -8.21 -18.73
C PRO A 418 16.65 -7.44 -19.98
N GLY A 419 17.89 -6.97 -20.02
CA GLY A 419 18.46 -6.19 -21.12
C GLY A 419 18.26 -4.67 -21.01
N SER A 420 17.68 -4.15 -19.93
CA SER A 420 17.62 -2.70 -19.68
C SER A 420 18.93 -2.13 -19.17
N THR A 421 19.18 -0.86 -19.48
CA THR A 421 20.36 -0.12 -19.03
C THR A 421 20.06 0.66 -17.74
N VAL A 422 21.03 0.75 -16.83
CA VAL A 422 20.96 1.61 -15.64
C VAL A 422 22.07 2.64 -15.69
N GLU A 423 21.72 3.92 -15.53
CA GLU A 423 22.66 5.03 -15.61
C GLU A 423 22.47 6.01 -14.45
N ARG A 424 23.55 6.64 -14.00
CA ARG A 424 23.48 7.74 -13.04
C ARG A 424 23.35 9.06 -13.77
N ILE A 425 22.37 9.88 -13.38
CA ILE A 425 22.28 11.28 -13.81
C ILE A 425 23.37 12.06 -13.09
N ALA A 426 24.23 12.72 -13.86
CA ALA A 426 25.24 13.60 -13.31
C ALA A 426 24.56 14.79 -12.63
N SER A 427 24.74 14.94 -11.32
CA SER A 427 24.18 16.04 -10.54
C SER A 427 25.02 16.30 -9.30
N ASP A 428 24.98 17.54 -8.81
CA ASP A 428 25.64 17.95 -7.55
C ASP A 428 24.80 17.64 -6.30
N ILE A 429 23.72 16.87 -6.47
CA ILE A 429 22.81 16.49 -5.39
C ILE A 429 23.57 15.61 -4.39
N PRO A 430 23.61 15.98 -3.10
CA PRO A 430 24.36 15.24 -2.11
C PRO A 430 23.76 13.85 -1.85
N GLU A 431 24.55 12.95 -1.29
CA GLU A 431 24.04 11.67 -0.80
C GLU A 431 23.34 11.83 0.56
N PRO A 432 22.23 11.11 0.83
CA PRO A 432 21.61 11.12 2.14
C PRO A 432 22.58 10.53 3.16
N LYS A 433 22.66 11.17 4.34
CA LYS A 433 23.52 10.68 5.42
C LYS A 433 23.07 9.29 5.85
N GLN A 434 23.99 8.33 5.88
CA GLN A 434 23.73 7.05 6.54
C GLN A 434 23.42 7.31 8.01
N ALA A 435 22.32 6.74 8.51
CA ALA A 435 21.97 6.84 9.91
C ALA A 435 23.06 6.13 10.74
N GLY A 436 23.92 6.92 11.40
CA GLY A 436 24.86 6.38 12.38
C GLY A 436 24.10 5.75 13.56
N ALA A 437 24.79 4.90 14.32
CA ALA A 437 24.25 4.32 15.56
C ALA A 437 23.59 5.43 16.41
N PRO A 438 22.39 5.18 16.98
CA PRO A 438 21.68 6.20 17.73
C PRO A 438 22.60 6.73 18.83
N LYS A 439 23.02 8.00 18.70
CA LYS A 439 23.77 8.66 19.77
C LYS A 439 22.88 8.57 21.01
N LYS A 440 23.41 8.01 22.11
CA LYS A 440 22.74 8.01 23.42
C LYS A 440 22.09 9.38 23.60
N ARG A 441 20.77 9.41 23.57
CA ARG A 441 20.00 10.65 23.64
C ARG A 441 20.30 11.22 25.02
N VAL A 442 21.18 12.23 25.10
CA VAL A 442 21.39 12.96 26.35
C VAL A 442 20.05 13.59 26.65
N THR A 443 19.39 13.11 27.70
CA THR A 443 18.05 13.52 28.07
C THR A 443 18.12 14.97 28.55
N LEU A 444 17.96 15.93 27.64
CA LEU A 444 17.89 17.35 28.00
C LEU A 444 16.71 17.52 28.97
N SER A 445 16.97 18.21 30.07
CA SER A 445 15.92 18.57 31.04
C SER A 445 14.84 19.44 30.37
N GLY A 446 13.64 19.51 30.94
CA GLY A 446 12.56 20.36 30.40
C GLY A 446 12.96 21.84 30.30
N ALA A 447 13.76 22.31 31.25
CA ALA A 447 14.30 23.67 31.27
C ALA A 447 15.33 23.89 30.15
N GLU A 448 16.21 22.92 29.92
CA GLU A 448 17.22 22.96 28.86
C GLU A 448 16.58 22.95 27.45
N ARG A 449 15.52 22.15 27.24
CA ARG A 449 14.75 22.17 25.97
C ARG A 449 14.08 23.51 25.72
N THR A 450 13.52 24.12 26.78
CA THR A 450 12.83 25.42 26.68
C THR A 450 13.82 26.52 26.33
N TRP A 451 15.03 26.46 26.88
CA TRP A 451 16.11 27.36 26.54
C TRP A 451 16.61 27.20 25.11
N ASP A 452 16.89 25.98 24.68
CA ASP A 452 17.33 25.70 23.32
C ASP A 452 16.30 26.20 22.29
N SER A 453 15.00 26.01 22.58
CA SER A 453 13.92 26.54 21.75
C SER A 453 13.93 28.08 21.70
N LYS A 454 14.13 28.74 22.85
CA LYS A 454 14.19 30.21 22.92
C LYS A 454 15.40 30.77 22.19
N GLU A 455 16.58 30.16 22.32
CA GLU A 455 17.79 30.62 21.64
C GLU A 455 17.73 30.36 20.13
N ARG A 456 17.12 29.25 19.68
CA ARG A 456 16.85 29.03 18.25
C ARG A 456 15.85 30.03 17.67
N ALA A 457 14.81 30.40 18.43
CA ALA A 457 13.87 31.44 18.00
C ALA A 457 14.58 32.80 17.85
N LYS A 458 15.46 33.17 18.78
CA LYS A 458 16.28 34.39 18.67
C LYS A 458 17.21 34.34 17.46
N ALA A 459 17.86 33.20 17.21
CA ALA A 459 18.71 33.02 16.04
C ALA A 459 17.92 33.20 14.73
N LYS A 460 16.69 32.68 14.67
CA LYS A 460 15.82 32.81 13.51
C LYS A 460 15.36 34.25 13.27
N ILE A 461 15.05 34.99 14.35
CA ILE A 461 14.70 36.41 14.28
C ILE A 461 15.89 37.26 13.82
N ALA A 462 17.09 36.98 14.32
CA ALA A 462 18.30 37.68 13.92
C ALA A 462 18.65 37.40 12.44
N ALA A 463 18.56 36.13 12.00
CA ALA A 463 18.76 35.76 10.61
C ALA A 463 17.78 36.46 9.66
N ALA A 464 16.50 36.59 10.05
CA ALA A 464 15.49 37.32 9.28
C ALA A 464 15.78 38.84 9.18
N LYS A 465 16.63 39.38 10.05
CA LYS A 465 17.08 40.78 10.04
C LYS A 465 18.47 40.96 9.41
N GLY A 466 19.09 39.89 8.89
CA GLY A 466 20.47 39.93 8.39
C GLY A 466 21.53 40.04 9.48
N GLU A 467 21.18 39.77 10.74
CA GLU A 467 22.07 39.87 11.89
C GLU A 467 22.65 38.50 12.28
N ALA A 468 23.91 38.47 12.71
CA ALA A 468 24.54 37.27 13.26
C ALA A 468 24.17 37.09 14.74
N TYR A 469 23.56 35.95 15.09
CA TYR A 469 23.26 35.59 16.47
C TYR A 469 23.88 34.25 16.86
N LYS A 470 24.74 34.27 17.89
CA LYS A 470 25.36 33.06 18.44
C LYS A 470 24.49 32.48 19.55
N ILE A 471 23.97 31.28 19.32
CA ILE A 471 23.17 30.52 20.32
C ILE A 471 24.00 30.32 21.59
N ARG A 472 23.45 30.70 22.74
CA ARG A 472 24.11 30.53 24.03
C ARG A 472 23.79 29.16 24.63
N PRO A 473 24.78 28.48 25.25
CA PRO A 473 24.54 27.21 25.93
C PRO A 473 23.63 27.40 27.14
N TRP A 474 22.96 26.32 27.56
CA TRP A 474 22.12 26.31 28.76
C TRP A 474 22.95 26.67 30.00
N PRO A 475 22.56 27.68 30.81
CA PRO A 475 23.34 28.12 31.97
C PRO A 475 23.47 27.08 33.07
N GLY A 476 22.61 26.05 33.07
CA GLY A 476 22.61 24.98 34.08
C GLY A 476 23.56 23.83 33.77
N LYS A 477 24.34 23.87 32.67
CA LYS A 477 25.46 22.95 32.43
C LYS A 477 26.71 23.54 33.08
N LYS A 478 27.08 23.05 34.27
CA LYS A 478 28.45 23.17 34.80
C LYS A 478 29.25 21.95 34.38
#